data_AF-A0A6S7G105-F1
#
_entry.id   AF-A0A6S7G105-F1
#
_cell.length_a   1.000
_cell.length_b   1.000
_cell.length_c   1.000
_cell.angle_alpha   90.00
_cell.angle_beta   90.00
_cell.angle_gamma   90.00
#
_symmetry.space_group_name_H-M   'P 1'
#
loop_
_entity.id
_entity.type
_entity.pdbx_description
1 polymer ?
#
loop_
_entity_poly.entity_id
_entity_poly.type
_entity_poly.pdbx_seq_one_letter_code
_entity_poly.pdbx_strand_id
1 'polypeptide(L)'
;MAFALEHSVEFDFHIENALSILNSYRNSSCKFVLKTEQRDSRKETIKRKWCFGCFATGFGESTPLLALTGTADQETQNVICHNLALKDPTKFFVSPNRLNLRFSVIKVPKKQMLSQLDWIVEKIKNEGIATPKTIIFCDTMYSVAHVANYLMMKLGRQAFYPTTSEERENCLVGIFHSVTQEKYKERIVKSLKSDGSKRIVIATSALHEYGS
;
A
#
# COMPACT_ATOMS: atom_id res chain seq x y z
N MET A 1 -4.45 3.62 -16.22
CA MET A 1 -5.15 3.10 -15.02
C MET A 1 -4.06 2.57 -14.10
N ALA A 2 -3.59 3.40 -13.17
CA ALA A 2 -2.47 3.06 -12.29
C ALA A 2 -3.01 2.63 -10.93
N PHE A 3 -2.75 1.38 -10.57
CA PHE A 3 -2.84 0.91 -9.19
C PHE A 3 -1.40 0.65 -8.73
N ALA A 4 -0.86 1.56 -7.93
CA ALA A 4 0.25 1.23 -7.06
C ALA A 4 -0.36 0.61 -5.80
N LEU A 5 0.05 -0.61 -5.48
CA LEU A 5 -0.03 -1.18 -4.14
C LEU A 5 1.43 -1.32 -3.73
N GLU A 6 2.03 -0.21 -3.28
CA GLU A 6 3.39 -0.24 -2.73
C GLU A 6 3.30 -0.50 -1.22
N HIS A 7 3.37 -1.78 -0.85
CA HIS A 7 3.65 -2.19 0.52
C HIS A 7 5.13 -1.94 0.82
N SER A 8 5.44 -1.26 1.94
CA SER A 8 6.81 -0.99 2.39
C SER A 8 7.67 -2.25 2.57
N VAL A 9 7.04 -3.39 2.85
CA VAL A 9 7.69 -4.71 2.95
C VAL A 9 8.09 -5.26 1.57
N GLU A 10 7.30 -4.99 0.52
CA GLU A 10 7.63 -5.43 -0.85
C GLU A 10 8.75 -4.56 -1.45
N PHE A 11 8.82 -3.28 -1.09
CA PHE A 11 9.90 -2.39 -1.52
C PHE A 11 11.27 -2.81 -0.96
N ASP A 12 11.34 -3.18 0.33
CA ASP A 12 12.56 -3.72 0.93
C ASP A 12 12.95 -5.06 0.30
N PHE A 13 11.99 -5.94 0.00
CA PHE A 13 12.25 -7.18 -0.75
C PHE A 13 12.82 -6.90 -2.15
N HIS A 14 12.27 -5.93 -2.88
CA HIS A 14 12.75 -5.56 -4.21
C HIS A 14 14.15 -4.93 -4.18
N ILE A 15 14.46 -4.10 -3.18
CA ILE A 15 15.80 -3.55 -2.97
C ILE A 15 16.80 -4.65 -2.61
N GLU A 16 16.47 -5.53 -1.66
CA GLU A 16 17.37 -6.63 -1.27
C GLU A 16 17.59 -7.61 -2.44
N ASN A 17 16.56 -7.89 -3.23
CA ASN A 17 16.69 -8.70 -4.43
C ASN A 17 17.56 -8.00 -5.50
N ALA A 18 17.38 -6.70 -5.71
CA ALA A 18 18.23 -5.92 -6.62
C ALA A 18 19.69 -5.88 -6.14
N LEU A 19 19.93 -5.70 -4.84
CA LEU A 19 21.26 -5.75 -4.23
C LEU A 19 21.88 -7.15 -4.35
N SER A 20 21.09 -8.21 -4.17
CA SER A 20 21.55 -9.60 -4.36
C SER A 20 21.97 -9.85 -5.80
N ILE A 21 21.16 -9.43 -6.76
CA ILE A 21 21.45 -9.52 -8.20
C ILE A 21 22.72 -8.71 -8.53
N LEU A 22 22.83 -7.45 -8.09
CA LEU A 22 24.01 -6.61 -8.31
C LEU A 22 25.28 -7.20 -7.71
N ASN A 23 25.18 -7.82 -6.53
CA ASN A 23 26.29 -8.50 -5.89
C ASN A 23 26.66 -9.83 -6.56
N SER A 24 25.74 -10.47 -7.29
CA SER A 24 26.03 -11.68 -8.07
C SER A 24 26.86 -11.41 -9.33
N TYR A 25 26.82 -10.18 -9.86
CA TYR A 25 27.55 -9.77 -11.06
C TYR A 25 28.98 -9.26 -10.78
N ARG A 26 29.46 -9.24 -9.53
CA ARG A 26 30.80 -8.73 -9.17
C ARG A 26 31.68 -9.78 -8.47
N ASN A 27 32.99 -9.71 -8.72
CA ASN A 27 34.00 -10.45 -7.96
C ASN A 27 34.02 -9.98 -6.49
N SER A 28 34.29 -10.93 -5.59
CA SER A 28 33.98 -10.98 -4.15
C SER A 28 34.52 -9.86 -3.24
N SER A 29 35.20 -8.85 -3.78
CA SER A 29 35.90 -7.81 -3.01
C SER A 29 35.10 -6.53 -2.75
N CYS A 30 33.88 -6.37 -3.32
CA CYS A 30 33.09 -5.16 -3.09
C CYS A 30 31.58 -5.44 -3.10
N LYS A 31 30.95 -5.40 -1.92
CA LYS A 31 29.51 -5.63 -1.73
C LYS A 31 28.76 -4.30 -1.75
N PHE A 32 27.74 -4.19 -2.60
CA PHE A 32 26.78 -3.10 -2.54
C PHE A 32 25.97 -3.21 -1.24
N VAL A 33 26.10 -2.20 -0.40
CA VAL A 33 25.37 -2.06 0.86
C VAL A 33 24.89 -0.62 0.96
N LEU A 34 23.62 -0.43 1.30
CA LEU A 34 23.09 0.89 1.63
C LEU A 34 23.70 1.40 2.94
N LYS A 35 24.28 2.60 2.91
CA LYS A 35 24.77 3.30 4.12
C LYS A 35 23.62 3.66 5.06
N THR A 36 23.90 3.91 6.34
CA THR A 36 22.88 4.27 7.33
C THR A 36 22.07 5.50 6.92
N GLU A 37 22.72 6.55 6.42
CA GLU A 37 22.07 7.77 5.92
C GLU A 37 21.12 7.50 4.74
N GLN A 38 21.48 6.55 3.88
CA GLN A 38 20.67 6.10 2.75
C GLN A 38 19.48 5.28 3.24
N ARG A 39 19.66 4.44 4.26
CA ARG A 39 18.58 3.70 4.92
C ARG A 39 17.60 4.61 5.66
N ASP A 40 18.03 5.78 6.11
CA ASP A 40 17.17 6.78 6.74
C ASP A 40 16.49 7.69 5.72
N SER A 41 17.19 8.12 4.67
CA SER A 41 16.58 8.82 3.52
C SER A 41 15.51 7.96 2.83
N ARG A 42 15.71 6.63 2.75
CA ARG A 42 14.71 5.64 2.32
C ARG A 42 13.38 5.78 3.06
N LYS A 43 13.39 6.00 4.39
CA LYS A 43 12.17 6.17 5.19
C LYS A 43 11.40 7.44 4.83
N GLU A 44 12.08 8.45 4.30
CA GLU A 44 11.48 9.74 3.93
C GLU A 44 11.04 9.78 2.46
N THR A 45 11.77 9.12 1.55
CA THR A 45 11.38 8.98 0.13
C THR A 45 10.13 8.12 -0.02
N ILE A 46 10.01 7.02 0.75
CA ILE A 46 8.79 6.19 0.80
C ILE A 46 7.56 7.01 1.24
N LYS A 47 7.73 8.01 2.13
CA LYS A 47 6.63 8.88 2.59
C LYS A 47 6.13 9.86 1.53
N ARG A 48 6.95 10.25 0.54
CA ARG A 48 6.64 11.39 -0.34
C ARG A 48 6.10 11.00 -1.72
N LYS A 49 5.83 9.72 -2.01
CA LYS A 49 5.30 9.23 -3.30
C LYS A 49 6.13 9.62 -4.56
N TRP A 50 7.34 10.13 -4.38
CA TRP A 50 8.26 10.36 -5.48
C TRP A 50 9.27 9.23 -5.46
N CYS A 51 9.16 8.34 -6.43
CA CYS A 51 10.13 7.29 -6.66
C CYS A 51 11.41 7.91 -7.24
N PHE A 52 12.16 8.64 -6.40
CA PHE A 52 13.49 9.17 -6.69
C PHE A 52 14.29 9.17 -5.39
N GLY A 53 14.79 8.00 -5.01
CA GLY A 53 15.79 7.89 -3.95
C GLY A 53 17.19 7.90 -4.56
N CYS A 54 17.81 9.07 -4.69
CA CYS A 54 19.20 9.16 -5.14
C CYS A 54 20.14 8.79 -3.99
N PHE A 55 20.61 7.55 -3.97
CA PHE A 55 21.59 7.09 -2.99
C PHE A 55 23.01 7.32 -3.48
N ALA A 56 23.59 8.47 -3.12
CA ALA A 56 25.02 8.72 -3.35
C ALA A 56 25.86 7.83 -2.41
N THR A 57 26.36 6.71 -2.90
CA THR A 57 27.32 5.84 -2.20
C THR A 57 28.75 6.41 -2.20
N GLY A 58 28.97 7.61 -1.65
CA GLY A 58 30.31 8.17 -1.40
C GLY A 58 30.61 9.52 -2.05
N PHE A 59 31.55 10.26 -1.48
CA PHE A 59 32.16 11.46 -2.06
C PHE A 59 33.36 11.00 -2.93
N GLY A 60 33.24 11.18 -4.25
CA GLY A 60 34.26 10.83 -5.26
C GLY A 60 33.62 10.72 -6.65
N GLU A 61 34.40 10.88 -7.73
CA GLU A 61 33.95 10.92 -9.15
C GLU A 61 33.27 9.63 -9.67
N SER A 62 32.85 8.71 -8.81
CA SER A 62 32.39 7.36 -9.21
C SER A 62 31.33 6.81 -8.26
N THR A 63 30.32 7.62 -7.97
CA THR A 63 29.25 7.23 -7.05
C THR A 63 28.06 6.63 -7.81
N PRO A 64 27.82 5.30 -7.72
CA PRO A 64 26.70 4.68 -8.42
C PRO A 64 25.36 5.19 -7.87
N LEU A 65 24.45 5.49 -8.79
CA LEU A 65 23.12 6.02 -8.51
C LEU A 65 22.05 4.95 -8.81
N LEU A 66 21.14 4.74 -7.87
CA LEU A 66 19.99 3.86 -8.05
C LEU A 66 18.73 4.72 -8.18
N ALA A 67 17.97 4.56 -9.26
CA ALA A 67 16.64 5.14 -9.42
C ALA A 67 15.60 4.01 -9.37
N LEU A 68 14.58 4.17 -8.53
CA LEU A 68 13.49 3.20 -8.35
C LEU A 68 12.20 3.87 -8.77
N THR A 69 11.33 3.18 -9.52
CA THR A 69 10.05 3.72 -10.00
C THR A 69 9.00 2.63 -10.10
N GLY A 70 7.80 2.90 -9.58
CA GLY A 70 6.66 1.98 -9.63
C GLY A 70 5.96 1.96 -10.99
N THR A 71 6.02 3.06 -11.74
CA THR A 71 5.48 3.17 -13.11
C THR A 71 6.39 4.06 -13.94
N ALA A 72 7.14 3.49 -14.87
CA ALA A 72 7.93 4.27 -15.82
C ALA A 72 7.89 3.63 -17.22
N ASP A 73 7.12 4.27 -18.09
CA ASP A 73 7.23 4.04 -19.53
C ASP A 73 8.57 4.56 -20.07
N GLN A 74 8.82 4.33 -21.35
CA GLN A 74 10.08 4.67 -21.98
C GLN A 74 10.39 6.18 -21.92
N GLU A 75 9.37 7.03 -22.06
CA GLU A 75 9.52 8.49 -21.98
C GLU A 75 9.92 8.91 -20.57
N THR A 76 9.21 8.42 -19.56
CA THR A 76 9.51 8.67 -18.15
C THR A 76 10.92 8.21 -17.79
N GLN A 77 11.35 7.03 -18.27
CA GLN A 77 12.71 6.55 -18.08
C GLN A 77 13.75 7.48 -18.70
N ASN A 78 13.50 8.02 -19.89
CA ASN A 78 14.42 8.93 -20.55
C ASN A 78 14.56 10.25 -19.77
N VAL A 79 13.44 10.79 -19.27
CA VAL A 79 13.45 11.98 -18.40
C VAL A 79 14.22 11.72 -17.11
N ILE A 80 14.02 10.55 -16.48
CA ILE A 80 14.77 10.11 -15.30
C ILE A 80 16.28 10.09 -15.61
N CYS A 81 16.67 9.41 -16.69
CA CYS A 81 18.09 9.26 -17.04
C CYS A 81 18.74 10.61 -17.35
N HIS A 82 18.03 11.48 -18.07
CA HIS A 82 18.50 12.82 -18.41
C HIS A 82 18.68 13.69 -17.16
N ASN A 83 17.64 13.81 -16.32
CA ASN A 83 17.65 14.69 -15.15
C ASN A 83 18.65 14.23 -14.08
N LEU A 84 18.88 12.93 -13.97
CA LEU A 84 19.85 12.35 -13.04
C LEU A 84 21.25 12.19 -13.64
N ALA A 85 21.46 12.62 -14.89
CA ALA A 85 22.70 12.45 -15.64
C ALA A 85 23.24 11.00 -15.61
N LEU A 86 22.33 10.01 -15.63
CA LEU A 86 22.68 8.60 -15.65
C LEU A 86 23.34 8.24 -16.98
N LYS A 87 24.63 7.93 -16.94
CA LYS A 87 25.37 7.42 -18.10
C LYS A 87 25.24 5.90 -18.14
N ASP A 88 24.64 5.39 -19.23
CA ASP A 88 24.45 3.96 -19.50
C ASP A 88 23.89 3.14 -18.29
N PRO A 89 22.69 3.50 -17.78
CA PRO A 89 22.14 2.82 -16.61
C PRO A 89 21.70 1.39 -16.95
N THR A 90 22.07 0.43 -16.10
CA THR A 90 21.47 -0.90 -16.10
C THR A 90 20.01 -0.81 -15.66
N LYS A 91 19.07 -1.22 -16.53
CA LYS A 91 17.63 -1.15 -16.27
C LYS A 91 17.10 -2.52 -15.83
N PHE A 92 16.44 -2.56 -14.68
CA PHE A 92 15.76 -3.75 -14.17
C PHE A 92 14.25 -3.53 -14.20
N PHE A 93 13.54 -4.45 -14.85
CA PHE A 93 12.08 -4.47 -14.86
C PHE A 93 11.58 -5.70 -14.11
N VAL A 94 10.76 -5.49 -13.09
CA VAL A 94 10.06 -6.56 -12.39
C VAL A 94 8.62 -6.57 -12.87
N SER A 95 8.15 -7.73 -13.34
CA SER A 95 6.77 -7.85 -13.80
C SER A 95 5.80 -7.48 -12.66
N PRO A 96 4.79 -6.64 -12.93
CA PRO A 96 3.76 -6.31 -11.94
C PRO A 96 2.79 -7.47 -11.70
N ASN A 97 2.89 -8.56 -12.48
CA ASN A 97 1.98 -9.69 -12.36
C ASN A 97 2.14 -10.38 -10.99
N ARG A 98 1.03 -10.53 -10.27
CA ARG A 98 0.94 -11.23 -8.99
C ARG A 98 0.00 -12.42 -9.16
N LEU A 99 0.56 -13.62 -9.24
CA LEU A 99 -0.19 -14.85 -9.53
C LEU A 99 -1.20 -15.23 -8.44
N ASN A 100 -1.02 -14.70 -7.22
CA ASN A 100 -1.93 -14.87 -6.09
C ASN A 100 -3.11 -13.88 -6.09
N LEU A 101 -3.21 -12.99 -7.09
CA LEU A 101 -4.33 -12.06 -7.23
C LEU A 101 -5.34 -12.57 -8.26
N ARG A 102 -6.62 -12.60 -7.85
CA ARG A 102 -7.74 -12.87 -8.75
C ARG A 102 -8.49 -11.58 -9.03
N PHE A 103 -8.68 -11.28 -10.30
CA PHE A 103 -9.46 -10.13 -10.75
C PHE A 103 -10.86 -10.57 -11.19
N SER A 104 -11.88 -9.81 -10.81
CA SER A 104 -13.26 -9.98 -11.25
C SER A 104 -13.89 -8.62 -11.47
N VAL A 105 -14.69 -8.49 -12.53
CA VAL A 105 -15.42 -7.27 -12.85
C VAL A 105 -16.89 -7.62 -12.95
N ILE A 106 -17.70 -6.98 -12.11
CA ILE A 106 -19.15 -7.19 -12.07
C ILE A 106 -19.81 -5.87 -12.46
N LYS A 107 -20.61 -5.89 -13.53
CA LYS A 107 -21.40 -4.74 -13.94
C LYS A 107 -22.70 -4.72 -13.16
N VAL A 108 -22.93 -3.65 -12.41
CA VAL A 108 -24.05 -3.57 -11.46
C VAL A 108 -24.82 -2.26 -11.69
N PRO A 109 -26.16 -2.29 -11.75
CA PRO A 109 -26.96 -1.06 -11.76
C PRO A 109 -26.71 -0.24 -10.48
N LYS A 110 -26.68 1.10 -10.58
CA LYS A 110 -26.41 1.99 -9.42
C LYS A 110 -27.26 1.66 -8.19
N LYS A 111 -28.54 1.34 -8.39
CA LYS A 111 -29.50 1.00 -7.31
C LYS A 111 -29.14 -0.29 -6.55
N GLN A 112 -28.36 -1.18 -7.14
CA GLN A 112 -27.96 -2.49 -6.59
C GLN A 112 -26.48 -2.53 -6.17
N MET A 113 -25.75 -1.41 -6.26
CA MET A 113 -24.32 -1.37 -5.97
C MET A 113 -24.02 -1.79 -4.52
N LEU A 114 -24.81 -1.31 -3.55
CA LEU A 114 -24.58 -1.60 -2.14
C LEU A 114 -24.93 -3.05 -1.77
N SER A 115 -25.92 -3.68 -2.42
CA SER A 115 -26.25 -5.09 -2.15
C SER A 115 -25.17 -6.06 -2.60
N GLN A 116 -24.24 -5.63 -3.45
CA GLN A 116 -23.03 -6.41 -3.74
C GLN A 116 -22.08 -6.53 -2.55
N LEU A 117 -22.35 -5.83 -1.43
CA LEU A 117 -21.62 -5.97 -0.18
C LEU A 117 -22.32 -6.92 0.80
N ASP A 118 -23.48 -7.50 0.46
CA ASP A 118 -24.17 -8.42 1.36
C ASP A 118 -23.31 -9.65 1.70
N TRP A 119 -22.47 -10.13 0.78
CA TRP A 119 -21.57 -11.25 1.05
C TRP A 119 -20.58 -10.95 2.19
N ILE A 120 -20.07 -9.71 2.30
CA ILE A 120 -19.12 -9.36 3.37
C ILE A 120 -19.86 -9.14 4.69
N VAL A 121 -21.11 -8.66 4.64
CA VAL A 121 -21.99 -8.62 5.80
C VAL A 121 -22.18 -10.02 6.35
N GLU A 122 -22.62 -10.98 5.53
CA GLU A 122 -22.81 -12.38 5.92
C GLU A 122 -21.52 -12.99 6.48
N LYS A 123 -20.38 -12.70 5.85
CA LYS A 123 -19.08 -13.18 6.31
C LYS A 123 -18.75 -12.68 7.72
N ILE A 124 -18.95 -11.39 8.00
CA ILE A 124 -18.75 -10.86 9.36
C ILE A 124 -19.72 -11.49 10.36
N LYS A 125 -20.99 -11.70 9.98
CA LYS A 125 -21.96 -12.31 10.90
C LYS A 125 -21.56 -13.74 11.29
N ASN A 126 -20.93 -14.47 10.38
CA ASN A 126 -20.52 -15.85 10.60
C ASN A 126 -19.16 -15.97 11.29
N GLU A 127 -18.18 -15.15 10.87
CA GLU A 127 -16.78 -15.29 11.29
C GLU A 127 -16.35 -14.23 12.32
N GLY A 128 -17.05 -13.10 12.41
CA GLY A 128 -16.77 -12.02 13.35
C GLY A 128 -15.31 -11.55 13.25
N ILE A 129 -14.58 -11.64 14.36
CA ILE A 129 -13.15 -11.31 14.40
C ILE A 129 -12.27 -12.27 13.59
N ALA A 130 -12.74 -13.43 13.15
CA ALA A 130 -11.98 -14.30 12.25
C ALA A 130 -12.08 -13.88 10.77
N THR A 131 -12.95 -12.92 10.43
CA THR A 131 -13.16 -12.46 9.05
C THR A 131 -11.84 -11.99 8.41
N PRO A 132 -11.49 -12.45 7.19
CA PRO A 132 -10.34 -11.94 6.45
C PRO A 132 -10.42 -10.43 6.23
N LYS A 133 -9.27 -9.77 6.42
CA LYS A 133 -9.17 -8.31 6.27
C LYS A 133 -9.50 -7.91 4.83
N THR A 134 -10.42 -6.97 4.70
CA THR A 134 -10.96 -6.50 3.41
C THR A 134 -10.88 -4.98 3.36
N ILE A 135 -10.41 -4.44 2.22
CA ILE A 135 -10.40 -2.99 1.96
C ILE A 135 -11.42 -2.70 0.86
N ILE A 136 -12.29 -1.72 1.10
CA ILE A 136 -13.27 -1.24 0.14
C ILE A 136 -12.85 0.15 -0.31
N PHE A 137 -12.44 0.28 -1.56
CA PHE A 137 -12.07 1.57 -2.14
C PHE A 137 -13.31 2.30 -2.68
N CYS A 138 -13.45 3.55 -2.27
CA CYS A 138 -14.49 4.48 -2.68
C CYS A 138 -13.85 5.67 -3.40
N ASP A 139 -14.55 6.16 -4.42
CA ASP A 139 -14.13 7.30 -5.25
C ASP A 139 -14.37 8.65 -4.56
N THR A 140 -15.40 8.75 -3.71
CA THR A 140 -15.78 9.98 -3.01
C THR A 140 -16.04 9.75 -1.53
N MET A 141 -15.97 10.84 -0.74
CA MET A 141 -16.37 10.81 0.68
C MET A 141 -17.85 10.46 0.85
N TYR A 142 -18.69 10.83 -0.11
CA TYR A 142 -20.10 10.45 -0.13
C TYR A 142 -20.24 8.93 -0.25
N SER A 143 -19.53 8.31 -1.19
CA SER A 143 -19.48 6.85 -1.34
C SER A 143 -18.99 6.16 -0.05
N VAL A 144 -17.96 6.71 0.62
CA VAL A 144 -17.50 6.22 1.93
C VAL A 144 -18.63 6.23 2.96
N ALA A 145 -19.35 7.35 3.09
CA ALA A 145 -20.45 7.47 4.04
C ALA A 145 -21.59 6.49 3.73
N HIS A 146 -21.93 6.33 2.45
CA HIS A 146 -22.98 5.40 2.00
C HIS A 146 -22.62 3.94 2.31
N VAL A 147 -21.39 3.53 2.00
CA VAL A 147 -20.92 2.17 2.30
C VAL A 147 -20.86 1.95 3.82
N ALA A 148 -20.36 2.92 4.58
CA ALA A 148 -20.29 2.82 6.03
C ALA A 148 -21.68 2.66 6.65
N ASN A 149 -22.62 3.54 6.29
CA ASN A 149 -23.99 3.48 6.78
C ASN A 149 -24.67 2.16 6.41
N TYR A 150 -24.48 1.69 5.18
CA TYR A 150 -25.03 0.42 4.72
C TYR A 150 -24.52 -0.76 5.56
N LEU A 151 -23.21 -0.86 5.75
CA LEU A 151 -22.61 -1.93 6.54
C LEU A 151 -23.04 -1.85 8.01
N MET A 152 -23.00 -0.67 8.63
CA MET A 152 -23.40 -0.49 10.02
C MET A 152 -24.88 -0.83 10.25
N MET A 153 -25.77 -0.45 9.32
CA MET A 153 -27.19 -0.79 9.38
C MET A 153 -27.42 -2.32 9.30
N LYS A 154 -26.73 -3.00 8.38
CA LYS A 154 -26.88 -4.44 8.16
C LYS A 154 -26.26 -5.30 9.25
N LEU A 155 -25.15 -4.85 9.84
CA LEU A 155 -24.42 -5.56 10.89
C LEU A 155 -24.98 -5.29 12.29
N GLY A 156 -25.47 -4.08 12.56
CA GLY A 156 -25.93 -3.69 13.90
C GLY A 156 -24.86 -3.95 14.96
N ARG A 157 -25.22 -4.64 16.05
CA ARG A 157 -24.28 -4.98 17.14
C ARG A 157 -23.16 -5.92 16.70
N GLN A 158 -23.37 -6.73 15.66
CA GLN A 158 -22.34 -7.64 15.13
C GLN A 158 -21.20 -6.88 14.41
N ALA A 159 -21.35 -5.56 14.22
CA ALA A 159 -20.25 -4.71 13.81
C ALA A 159 -19.18 -4.53 14.91
N PHE A 160 -19.42 -4.98 16.15
CA PHE A 160 -18.52 -4.76 17.29
C PHE A 160 -18.01 -6.09 17.88
N TYR A 161 -16.78 -6.06 18.37
CA TYR A 161 -16.17 -7.17 19.11
C TYR A 161 -15.51 -6.69 20.40
N PRO A 162 -15.99 -7.15 21.59
CA PRO A 162 -17.15 -8.03 21.78
C PRO A 162 -18.46 -7.33 21.37
N THR A 163 -19.50 -8.10 21.02
CA THR A 163 -20.81 -7.59 20.53
C THR A 163 -21.58 -6.74 21.56
N THR A 164 -21.16 -6.81 22.81
CA THR A 164 -21.67 -5.97 23.90
C THR A 164 -21.05 -4.58 23.91
N SER A 165 -19.92 -4.37 23.22
CA SER A 165 -19.22 -3.10 23.22
C SER A 165 -19.97 -2.01 22.45
N GLU A 166 -19.90 -0.79 22.97
CA GLU A 166 -20.37 0.44 22.31
C GLU A 166 -19.20 1.34 21.88
N GLU A 167 -17.96 0.90 22.10
CA GLU A 167 -16.76 1.66 21.78
C GLU A 167 -16.44 1.56 20.29
N ARG A 168 -16.12 2.71 19.68
CA ARG A 168 -15.74 2.76 18.26
C ARG A 168 -14.45 2.00 17.97
N GLU A 169 -13.56 1.84 18.95
CA GLU A 169 -12.34 1.04 18.78
C GLU A 169 -12.65 -0.44 18.56
N ASN A 170 -13.73 -0.94 19.15
CA ASN A 170 -14.17 -2.33 19.04
C ASN A 170 -14.99 -2.60 17.78
N CYS A 171 -15.32 -1.57 17.01
CA CYS A 171 -15.99 -1.74 15.71
C CYS A 171 -15.07 -2.46 14.71
N LEU A 172 -15.52 -3.54 14.10
CA LEU A 172 -14.83 -4.28 13.06
C LEU A 172 -14.70 -3.49 11.74
N VAL A 173 -15.47 -2.41 11.59
CA VAL A 173 -15.45 -1.51 10.42
C VAL A 173 -14.66 -0.23 10.75
N GLY A 174 -13.64 0.06 9.94
CA GLY A 174 -12.86 1.29 9.97
C GLY A 174 -13.12 2.16 8.76
N ILE A 175 -12.97 3.47 8.92
CA ILE A 175 -13.04 4.45 7.84
C ILE A 175 -11.69 5.14 7.71
N PHE A 176 -11.14 5.15 6.50
CA PHE A 176 -9.85 5.72 6.19
C PHE A 176 -9.94 6.73 5.06
N HIS A 177 -9.80 8.02 5.34
CA HIS A 177 -9.79 9.04 4.30
C HIS A 177 -8.83 10.18 4.63
N SER A 178 -8.56 11.07 3.66
CA SER A 178 -7.58 12.16 3.81
C SER A 178 -7.83 13.04 5.05
N VAL A 179 -9.11 13.35 5.31
CA VAL A 179 -9.56 14.17 6.47
C VAL A 179 -9.62 13.40 7.81
N THR A 180 -9.37 12.08 7.82
CA THR A 180 -9.35 11.31 9.07
C THR A 180 -8.18 11.78 9.94
N GLN A 181 -8.39 12.03 11.23
CA GLN A 181 -7.30 12.47 12.11
C GLN A 181 -6.19 11.42 12.16
N GLU A 182 -4.94 11.88 12.19
CA GLU A 182 -3.75 11.03 12.04
C GLU A 182 -3.73 9.87 13.06
N LYS A 183 -4.09 10.15 14.31
CA LYS A 183 -4.21 9.12 15.36
C LYS A 183 -5.14 7.96 14.98
N TYR A 184 -6.20 8.19 14.20
CA TYR A 184 -7.12 7.13 13.77
C TYR A 184 -6.58 6.39 12.55
N LYS A 185 -5.84 7.06 11.67
CA LYS A 185 -5.14 6.43 10.54
C LYS A 185 -4.11 5.42 11.04
N GLU A 186 -3.23 5.83 11.96
CA GLU A 186 -2.23 4.97 12.58
C GLU A 186 -2.85 3.73 13.24
N ARG A 187 -3.97 3.92 13.96
CA ARG A 187 -4.70 2.83 14.60
C ARG A 187 -5.25 1.83 13.59
N ILE A 188 -5.83 2.30 12.49
CA ILE A 188 -6.35 1.44 11.42
C ILE A 188 -5.20 0.67 10.76
N VAL A 189 -4.10 1.34 10.42
CA VAL A 189 -2.92 0.71 9.82
C VAL A 189 -2.33 -0.34 10.75
N LYS A 190 -2.18 -0.02 12.04
CA LYS A 190 -1.71 -0.98 13.06
C LYS A 190 -2.64 -2.20 13.14
N SER A 191 -3.95 -1.98 13.19
CA SER A 191 -4.93 -3.06 13.23
C SER A 191 -4.91 -3.94 11.97
N LEU A 192 -4.58 -3.39 10.80
CA LEU A 192 -4.47 -4.18 9.57
C LEU A 192 -3.15 -4.97 9.53
N LYS A 193 -2.06 -4.43 10.06
CA LYS A 193 -0.74 -5.08 10.09
C LYS A 193 -0.64 -6.19 11.15
N SER A 194 -1.33 -6.06 12.29
CA SER A 194 -1.34 -7.06 13.39
C SER A 194 -2.69 -7.75 13.55
N ASP A 195 -2.89 -8.52 14.62
CA ASP A 195 -4.17 -9.16 14.95
C ASP A 195 -5.22 -8.19 15.53
N GLY A 196 -5.26 -6.95 15.05
CA GLY A 196 -6.24 -5.97 15.49
C GLY A 196 -7.66 -6.31 15.03
N SER A 197 -8.65 -5.68 15.68
CA SER A 197 -10.07 -5.98 15.49
C SER A 197 -10.65 -5.49 14.16
N LYS A 198 -10.01 -4.54 13.45
CA LYS A 198 -10.54 -4.03 12.18
C LYS A 198 -10.46 -5.10 11.08
N ARG A 199 -11.62 -5.47 10.54
CA ARG A 199 -11.77 -6.47 9.47
C ARG A 199 -12.18 -5.85 8.15
N ILE A 200 -12.97 -4.78 8.16
CA ILE A 200 -13.27 -4.00 6.95
C ILE A 200 -12.71 -2.60 7.11
N VAL A 201 -12.01 -2.11 6.09
CA VAL A 201 -11.62 -0.70 6.02
C VAL A 201 -12.20 -0.08 4.75
N ILE A 202 -13.05 0.92 4.92
CA ILE A 202 -13.62 1.70 3.84
C ILE A 202 -12.69 2.88 3.61
N ALA A 203 -12.11 2.97 2.43
CA ALA A 203 -11.08 3.94 2.14
C ALA A 203 -11.34 4.75 0.88
N THR A 204 -10.87 6.00 0.86
CA THR A 204 -10.61 6.67 -0.42
C THR A 204 -9.22 6.29 -0.94
N SER A 205 -8.89 6.68 -2.18
CA SER A 205 -7.55 6.53 -2.76
C SER A 205 -6.41 7.14 -1.92
N ALA A 206 -6.74 7.91 -0.88
CA ALA A 206 -5.81 8.41 0.13
C ALA A 206 -5.20 7.31 1.04
N LEU A 207 -5.69 6.06 1.02
CA LEU A 207 -5.04 4.96 1.77
C LEU A 207 -3.57 4.77 1.35
N HIS A 208 -3.24 5.11 0.10
CA HIS A 208 -1.88 5.02 -0.42
C HIS A 208 -0.90 6.04 0.22
N GLU A 209 -1.38 7.03 1.00
CA GLU A 209 -0.52 8.09 1.55
C GLU A 209 0.05 7.78 2.93
N TYR A 210 -0.51 6.78 3.63
CA TYR A 210 -0.31 6.62 5.08
C TYR A 210 -0.02 5.17 5.51
N GLY A 211 0.14 4.25 4.56
CA GLY A 211 0.63 2.88 4.84
C GLY A 211 2.13 2.82 5.17
N SER A 212 2.82 3.95 5.03
CA SER A 212 4.26 4.23 5.10
C SER A 212 4.83 4.15 6.51
#